data_AF-A0ABD5THB6-F1
#
_entry.id   AF-A0ABD5THB6-F1
#
_cell.length_a   1.000
_cell.length_b   1.000
_cell.length_c   1.000
_cell.angle_alpha   90.00
_cell.angle_beta   90.00
_cell.angle_gamma   90.00
#
_symmetry.space_group_name_H-M   'P 1'
#
loop_
_entity.id
_entity.type
_entity.pdbx_description
1 polymer ?
#
loop_
_entity_poly.entity_id
_entity_poly.type
_entity_poly.pdbx_seq_one_letter_code
_entity_poly.pdbx_strand_id
1 'polypeptide(L)'
;MADNPPKVPRRPILQTITTASVVGVTGCLGDADQEGESPSERAEGWCLEELSDEVPEEFETMESVDGRERDPDDIVTREEAGYVCRSENGQLCANCTFLITSNRSGFAAACTEVSGEIRTTDWCGLYQPAERLEE
;
A
#
# COMPACT_ATOMS: atom_id res chain seq x y z
N MET A 1 21.10 -0.68 -44.62
CA MET A 1 21.14 -1.69 -43.54
C MET A 1 19.80 -1.59 -42.81
N ALA A 2 18.96 -2.59 -42.62
CA ALA A 2 19.03 -4.02 -42.87
C ALA A 2 17.66 -4.51 -43.37
N ASP A 3 17.75 -5.45 -44.30
CA ASP A 3 16.68 -6.23 -44.91
C ASP A 3 16.12 -7.25 -43.89
N ASN A 4 14.83 -7.54 -44.00
CA ASN A 4 14.01 -8.31 -43.07
C ASN A 4 14.36 -9.82 -43.08
N PRO A 5 14.66 -10.47 -41.94
CA PRO A 5 14.83 -11.92 -41.90
C PRO A 5 13.52 -12.68 -41.56
N PRO A 6 13.45 -13.98 -41.91
CA PRO A 6 12.23 -14.57 -42.48
C PRO A 6 11.60 -15.73 -41.68
N LYS A 7 10.35 -16.04 -42.08
CA LYS A 7 9.64 -17.34 -42.09
C LYS A 7 9.31 -18.06 -40.76
N VAL A 8 8.00 -18.13 -40.54
CA VAL A 8 7.26 -19.02 -39.62
C VAL A 8 7.53 -20.51 -39.91
N PRO A 9 7.62 -21.36 -38.87
CA PRO A 9 6.85 -22.61 -38.85
C PRO A 9 6.21 -22.90 -37.47
N ARG A 10 4.88 -23.05 -37.40
CA ARG A 10 4.09 -24.31 -37.41
C ARG A 10 4.08 -25.10 -36.09
N ARG A 11 2.95 -24.95 -35.37
CA ARG A 11 2.28 -25.85 -34.41
C ARG A 11 2.90 -27.23 -34.19
N PRO A 12 3.13 -27.64 -32.93
CA PRO A 12 3.01 -29.03 -32.55
C PRO A 12 1.54 -29.35 -32.18
N ILE A 13 0.89 -30.12 -33.04
CA ILE A 13 -0.32 -30.89 -32.71
C ILE A 13 0.16 -32.04 -31.81
N LEU A 14 -0.33 -32.10 -30.57
CA LEU A 14 -0.27 -33.31 -29.76
C LEU A 14 -1.69 -33.82 -29.54
N GLN A 15 -2.08 -34.72 -30.44
CA GLN A 15 -3.16 -35.67 -30.24
C GLN A 15 -2.67 -36.76 -29.30
N THR A 16 -3.33 -36.93 -28.16
CA THR A 16 -3.37 -38.23 -27.47
C THR A 16 -4.82 -38.59 -27.16
N ILE A 17 -5.24 -39.63 -27.87
CA ILE A 17 -6.42 -40.49 -27.67
C ILE A 17 -6.04 -41.37 -26.44
N THR A 18 -6.88 -41.70 -25.45
CA THR A 18 -7.92 -42.76 -25.51
C THR A 18 -8.61 -42.97 -24.16
N THR A 19 -9.91 -43.25 -24.28
CA THR A 19 -10.77 -44.20 -23.55
C THR A 19 -11.26 -43.90 -22.13
N ALA A 20 -12.60 -43.99 -22.06
CA ALA A 20 -13.50 -43.61 -20.99
C ALA A 20 -13.68 -44.67 -19.90
N SER A 21 -14.05 -44.21 -18.71
CA SER A 21 -15.00 -44.92 -17.85
C SER A 21 -16.03 -43.91 -17.35
N VAL A 22 -17.29 -44.13 -17.71
CA VAL A 22 -18.45 -43.38 -17.23
C VAL A 22 -18.90 -43.96 -15.90
N VAL A 23 -18.83 -43.17 -14.84
CA VAL A 23 -19.71 -43.29 -13.66
C VAL A 23 -20.27 -41.89 -13.42
N GLY A 24 -21.58 -41.75 -13.63
CA GLY A 24 -22.27 -40.48 -13.41
C GLY A 24 -22.59 -40.28 -11.93
N VAL A 25 -22.25 -39.12 -11.40
CA VAL A 25 -23.06 -38.39 -10.42
C VAL A 25 -23.05 -36.92 -10.80
N THR A 26 -24.23 -36.34 -10.85
CA THR A 26 -24.48 -34.92 -11.10
C THR A 26 -23.82 -34.05 -10.04
N GLY A 27 -22.89 -33.20 -10.44
CA GLY A 27 -22.29 -32.17 -9.60
C GLY A 27 -21.65 -31.11 -10.49
N CYS A 28 -22.42 -30.07 -10.80
CA CYS A 28 -21.87 -28.80 -11.25
C CYS A 28 -21.03 -28.26 -10.10
N LEU A 29 -19.74 -28.00 -10.29
CA LEU A 29 -19.00 -26.87 -9.74
C LEU A 29 -17.54 -26.99 -10.18
N GLY A 30 -17.05 -25.96 -10.86
CA GLY A 30 -15.62 -25.77 -11.06
C GLY A 30 -14.98 -25.44 -9.72
N ASP A 31 -13.82 -26.01 -9.45
CA ASP A 31 -13.04 -25.72 -8.26
C ASP A 31 -11.61 -25.47 -8.70
N ALA A 32 -11.26 -24.19 -8.66
CA ALA A 32 -9.96 -23.66 -9.01
C ALA A 32 -9.28 -23.29 -7.69
N ASP A 33 -8.85 -24.27 -6.92
CA ASP A 33 -8.03 -24.03 -5.74
C ASP A 33 -6.56 -23.88 -6.15
N GLN A 34 -6.29 -22.73 -6.79
CA GLN A 34 -5.02 -22.06 -6.61
C GLN A 34 -5.16 -21.23 -5.35
N GLU A 35 -4.86 -21.85 -4.21
CA GLU A 35 -4.59 -21.12 -2.97
C GLU A 35 -3.22 -20.43 -3.13
N GLY A 36 -3.23 -19.36 -3.91
CA GLY A 36 -2.21 -18.34 -3.81
C GLY A 36 -2.43 -17.67 -2.47
N GLU A 37 -1.45 -17.81 -1.57
CA GLU A 37 -1.36 -17.01 -0.36
C GLU A 37 -1.35 -15.53 -0.78
N SER A 38 -2.54 -14.92 -0.75
CA SER A 38 -2.72 -13.48 -0.92
C SER A 38 -2.01 -12.81 0.26
N PRO A 39 -1.21 -11.74 0.04
CA PRO A 39 -0.57 -11.02 1.13
C PRO A 39 -1.67 -10.47 2.03
N SER A 40 -1.92 -11.16 3.15
CA SER A 40 -2.79 -10.81 4.27
C SER A 40 -3.68 -9.60 3.99
N GLU A 41 -4.91 -9.84 3.51
CA GLU A 41 -5.97 -8.82 3.45
C GLU A 41 -6.40 -8.48 4.88
N ARG A 42 -5.47 -7.89 5.64
CA ARG A 42 -5.75 -7.34 6.95
C ARG A 42 -6.80 -6.24 6.74
N ALA A 43 -7.89 -6.30 7.50
CA ALA A 43 -9.03 -5.41 7.34
C ALA A 43 -8.60 -3.94 7.21
N GLU A 44 -9.28 -3.19 6.34
CA GLU A 44 -9.03 -1.75 6.20
C GLU A 44 -9.14 -1.08 7.57
N GLY A 45 -8.18 -0.20 7.91
CA GLY A 45 -8.17 0.48 9.19
C GLY A 45 -7.69 -0.33 10.39
N TRP A 46 -7.16 -1.55 10.20
CA TRP A 46 -6.67 -2.41 11.29
C TRP A 46 -5.71 -1.75 12.30
N CYS A 47 -4.95 -0.75 11.85
CA CYS A 47 -3.97 -0.04 12.66
C CYS A 47 -4.57 1.14 13.42
N LEU A 48 -5.81 1.55 13.10
CA LEU A 48 -6.41 2.75 13.68
C LEU A 48 -6.62 2.60 15.19
N GLU A 49 -6.90 1.38 15.67
CA GLU A 49 -7.02 1.05 17.09
C GLU A 49 -5.67 0.94 17.80
N GLU A 50 -4.58 0.71 17.06
CA GLU A 50 -3.22 0.62 17.60
C GLU A 50 -2.53 1.99 17.67
N LEU A 51 -2.97 2.94 16.85
CA LEU A 51 -2.44 4.29 16.78
C LEU A 51 -3.03 5.18 17.89
N SER A 52 -2.14 5.84 18.62
CA SER A 52 -2.49 6.83 19.63
C SER A 52 -3.17 8.05 19.02
N ASP A 53 -4.20 8.58 19.68
CA ASP A 53 -4.80 9.89 19.35
C ASP A 53 -3.92 11.06 19.78
N GLU A 54 -2.96 10.82 20.67
CA GLU A 54 -1.98 11.80 21.12
C GLU A 54 -0.69 11.71 20.28
N VAL A 55 -0.10 12.87 20.00
CA VAL A 55 1.21 12.98 19.36
C VAL A 55 2.28 12.80 20.44
N PRO A 56 3.32 11.97 20.22
CA PRO A 56 4.46 11.91 21.13
C PRO A 56 5.09 13.29 21.35
N GLU A 57 5.41 13.63 22.60
CA GLU A 57 5.94 14.96 23.01
C GLU A 57 7.15 15.40 22.17
N GLU A 58 7.99 14.45 21.74
CA GLU A 58 9.14 14.73 20.88
C GLU A 58 8.76 15.33 19.51
N PHE A 59 7.57 15.03 18.99
CA PHE A 59 7.11 15.48 17.67
C PHE A 59 6.21 16.73 17.72
N GLU A 60 5.75 17.16 18.90
CA GLU A 60 4.84 18.32 19.01
C GLU A 60 5.46 19.63 18.51
N THR A 61 6.78 19.77 18.69
CA THR A 61 7.52 21.00 18.37
C THR A 61 8.50 20.82 17.21
N MET A 62 8.52 19.63 16.60
CA MET A 62 9.40 19.34 15.48
C MET A 62 8.79 19.79 14.16
N GLU A 63 9.64 20.25 13.26
CA GLU A 63 9.27 20.48 11.88
C GLU A 63 9.11 19.16 11.12
N SER A 64 8.29 19.18 10.07
CA SER A 64 8.23 18.08 9.12
C SER A 64 9.56 17.89 8.38
N VAL A 65 9.71 16.77 7.68
CA VAL A 65 10.82 16.50 6.76
C VAL A 65 11.01 17.63 5.75
N ASP A 66 9.93 18.37 5.45
CA ASP A 66 9.96 19.52 4.57
C ASP A 66 10.05 20.91 5.23
N GLY A 67 10.20 21.00 6.56
CA GLY A 67 10.36 22.27 7.27
C GLY A 67 9.04 22.99 7.54
N ARG A 68 7.95 22.23 7.69
CA ARG A 68 6.63 22.77 8.09
C ARG A 68 6.41 22.56 9.57
N GLU A 69 5.89 23.58 10.24
CA GLU A 69 5.49 23.51 11.64
C GLU A 69 4.07 22.94 11.76
N ARG A 70 3.80 22.26 12.88
CA ARG A 70 2.46 21.78 13.22
C ARG A 70 1.66 22.91 13.87
N ASP A 71 0.47 23.20 13.37
CA ASP A 71 -0.46 24.14 14.00
C ASP A 71 -1.60 23.36 14.67
N PRO A 72 -1.67 23.29 16.02
CA PRO A 72 -2.72 22.53 16.72
C PRO A 72 -4.14 23.06 16.47
N ASP A 73 -4.31 24.29 16.00
CA ASP A 73 -5.62 24.86 15.68
C ASP A 73 -6.08 24.54 14.24
N ASP A 74 -5.20 23.99 13.38
CA ASP A 74 -5.46 23.67 11.97
C ASP A 74 -5.11 22.20 11.65
N ILE A 75 -5.70 21.27 12.41
CA ILE A 75 -5.47 19.82 12.27
C ILE A 75 -6.79 19.10 12.06
N VAL A 76 -6.79 18.12 11.16
CA VAL A 76 -7.93 17.24 10.93
C VAL A 76 -7.75 15.87 11.58
N THR A 77 -8.86 15.18 11.84
CA THR A 77 -8.83 13.80 12.32
C THR A 77 -8.36 12.83 11.24
N ARG A 78 -7.92 11.63 11.66
CA ARG A 78 -7.57 10.53 10.75
C ARG A 78 -8.73 10.16 9.82
N GLU A 79 -9.97 10.19 10.32
CA GLU A 79 -11.18 9.92 9.52
C GLU A 79 -11.39 10.99 8.44
N GLU A 80 -11.30 12.26 8.80
CA GLU A 80 -11.44 13.38 7.86
C GLU A 80 -10.33 13.41 6.79
N ALA A 81 -9.12 13.01 7.16
CA ALA A 81 -8.00 12.88 6.24
C ALA A 81 -8.13 11.66 5.30
N GLY A 82 -9.10 10.76 5.51
CA GLY A 82 -9.19 9.51 4.77
C GLY A 82 -7.98 8.60 5.00
N TYR A 83 -7.51 8.52 6.25
CA TYR A 83 -6.34 7.75 6.62
C TYR A 83 -6.58 6.24 6.44
N VAL A 84 -5.64 5.55 5.79
CA VAL A 84 -5.69 4.10 5.57
C VAL A 84 -4.38 3.44 5.96
N CYS A 85 -4.49 2.26 6.57
CA CYS A 85 -3.36 1.48 7.11
C CYS A 85 -2.58 0.72 6.02
N ARG A 86 -2.23 1.39 4.93
CA ARG A 86 -1.45 0.90 3.80
C ARG A 86 -0.95 2.06 2.95
N SER A 87 0.01 1.78 2.08
CA SER A 87 0.37 2.71 1.00
C SER A 87 -0.69 2.72 -0.11
N GLU A 88 -0.75 3.82 -0.85
CA GLU A 88 -1.58 3.96 -2.04
C GLU A 88 -0.71 4.34 -3.25
N ASN A 89 -0.64 3.49 -4.27
CA ASN A 89 0.13 3.74 -5.50
C ASN A 89 1.61 4.17 -5.28
N GLY A 90 2.26 3.62 -4.23
CA GLY A 90 3.64 4.00 -3.87
C GLY A 90 3.75 5.33 -3.10
N GLN A 91 2.62 5.93 -2.73
CA GLN A 91 2.53 7.07 -1.83
C GLN A 91 2.36 6.56 -0.40
N LEU A 92 3.15 7.10 0.52
CA LEU A 92 3.14 6.73 1.93
C LEU A 92 3.59 7.93 2.77
N CYS A 93 3.25 7.93 4.05
CA CYS A 93 3.66 9.01 4.96
C CYS A 93 5.19 9.21 4.93
N ALA A 94 5.99 8.16 4.76
CA ALA A 94 7.45 8.23 4.68
C ALA A 94 7.97 9.14 3.55
N ASN A 95 7.21 9.31 2.46
CA ASN A 95 7.54 10.19 1.34
C ASN A 95 6.59 11.38 1.22
N CYS A 96 5.90 11.73 2.31
CA CYS A 96 4.99 12.86 2.38
C CYS A 96 5.69 14.08 3.00
N THR A 97 5.42 15.26 2.43
CA THR A 97 5.97 16.56 2.85
C THR A 97 5.60 16.94 4.30
N PHE A 98 4.52 16.36 4.83
CA PHE A 98 3.97 16.65 6.15
C PHE A 98 4.50 15.75 7.26
N LEU A 99 5.34 14.75 6.94
CA LEU A 99 5.87 13.80 7.92
C LEU A 99 6.74 14.50 8.95
N ILE A 100 6.41 14.39 10.23
CA ILE A 100 7.28 14.73 11.36
C ILE A 100 7.85 13.42 11.89
N THR A 101 9.17 13.26 11.82
CA THR A 101 9.87 12.08 12.32
C THR A 101 11.21 12.51 12.90
N SER A 102 11.62 11.86 13.98
CA SER A 102 13.03 11.87 14.34
C SER A 102 13.76 10.99 13.33
N ASN A 103 14.99 11.33 12.98
CA ASN A 103 15.86 10.60 12.05
C ASN A 103 16.17 9.14 12.47
N ARG A 104 15.46 8.60 13.46
CA ARG A 104 15.63 7.27 14.03
C ARG A 104 14.43 6.40 13.70
N SER A 105 14.54 5.65 12.59
CA SER A 105 14.00 4.31 12.39
C SER A 105 12.77 3.91 13.23
N GLY A 106 11.71 4.72 13.18
CA GLY A 106 10.49 4.55 13.95
C GLY A 106 9.34 4.22 13.02
N PHE A 107 8.54 3.22 13.41
CA PHE A 107 7.25 2.99 12.74
C PHE A 107 6.21 4.03 13.15
N ALA A 108 6.42 4.72 14.28
CA ALA A 108 5.61 5.83 14.77
C ALA A 108 6.22 7.17 14.34
N ALA A 109 5.36 8.08 13.89
CA ALA A 109 5.66 9.43 13.45
C ALA A 109 4.45 10.34 13.74
N ALA A 110 4.58 11.63 13.50
CA ALA A 110 3.46 12.57 13.47
C ALA A 110 3.33 13.22 12.09
N CYS A 111 2.24 13.95 11.85
CA CYS A 111 1.96 14.61 10.57
C CYS A 111 1.41 16.01 10.83
N THR A 112 1.98 17.07 10.25
CA THR A 112 1.56 18.47 10.55
C THR A 112 0.04 18.68 10.43
N GLU A 113 -0.63 17.98 9.52
CA GLU A 113 -2.06 18.15 9.21
C GLU A 113 -2.99 17.17 9.93
N VAL A 114 -2.48 16.04 10.43
CA VAL A 114 -3.31 14.93 10.97
C VAL A 114 -3.09 14.79 12.47
N SER A 115 -4.19 14.61 13.21
CA SER A 115 -4.17 14.41 14.66
C SER A 115 -3.56 13.06 15.04
N GLY A 116 -2.81 13.05 16.13
CA GLY A 116 -2.30 11.81 16.73
C GLY A 116 -1.10 11.20 16.03
N GLU A 117 -0.82 9.95 16.39
CA GLU A 117 0.24 9.15 15.81
C GLU A 117 -0.13 8.67 14.40
N ILE A 118 0.85 8.68 13.51
CA ILE A 118 0.78 8.08 12.19
C ILE A 118 1.92 7.07 12.00
N ARG A 119 1.81 6.23 10.97
CA ARG A 119 2.88 5.32 10.57
C ARG A 119 3.46 5.72 9.24
N THR A 120 4.77 5.58 9.13
CA THR A 120 5.51 5.91 7.91
C THR A 120 5.06 5.10 6.69
N THR A 121 4.48 3.91 6.88
CA THR A 121 4.02 3.01 5.81
C THR A 121 2.58 3.22 5.34
N ASP A 122 1.85 4.09 6.00
CA ASP A 122 0.42 4.32 5.77
C ASP A 122 0.19 5.51 4.83
N TRP A 123 -1.05 5.86 4.53
CA TRP A 123 -1.41 6.93 3.60
C TRP A 123 -2.69 7.66 4.02
N CYS A 124 -2.85 8.91 3.60
CA CYS A 124 -4.11 9.65 3.72
C CYS A 124 -4.31 10.58 2.50
N GLY A 125 -5.55 11.03 2.30
CA GLY A 125 -5.94 11.89 1.18
C GLY A 125 -5.31 13.28 1.15
N LEU A 126 -4.62 13.69 2.23
CA LEU A 126 -3.84 14.93 2.29
C LEU A 126 -2.41 14.78 1.72
N TYR A 127 -2.05 13.60 1.20
CA TYR A 127 -0.71 13.32 0.69
C TYR A 127 -0.19 14.38 -0.29
N GLN A 128 1.04 14.83 -0.05
CA GLN A 128 1.83 15.63 -1.00
C GLN A 128 3.27 15.10 -0.97
N PRO A 129 3.92 14.90 -2.13
CA PRO A 129 5.27 14.34 -2.19
C PRO A 129 6.26 15.29 -1.50
N ALA A 130 7.21 14.71 -0.76
CA ALA A 130 8.30 15.48 -0.16
C ALA A 130 9.36 15.84 -1.20
N GLU A 131 9.73 17.12 -1.29
CA GLU A 131 10.71 17.61 -2.29
C GLU A 131 12.15 17.27 -1.89
N ARG A 132 12.46 17.29 -0.59
CA ARG A 132 13.81 17.10 -0.05
C ARG A 132 14.24 15.64 0.06
N LEU A 133 13.36 14.69 -0.29
CA LEU A 133 13.68 13.26 -0.36
C LEU A 133 14.11 12.84 -1.78
N GLU A 134 14.07 13.74 -2.77
CA GLU A 134 14.44 13.47 -4.16
C GLU A 134 15.93 13.78 -4.48
N GLU A 135 16.70 14.25 -3.50
CA GLU A 135 18.12 14.65 -3.62
C GLU A 135 19.13 13.54 -3.31
#